data_AF-A0A1B9M5A9-F1
#
_entry.id   AF-A0A1B9M5A9-F1
#
_cell.length_a   1.000
_cell.length_b   1.000
_cell.length_c   1.000
_cell.angle_alpha   90.00
_cell.angle_beta   90.00
_cell.angle_gamma   90.00
#
_symmetry.space_group_name_H-M   'P 1'
#
loop_
_entity.id
_entity.type
_entity.pdbx_description
1 polymer ?
#
loop_
_entity_poly.entity_id
_entity_poly.type
_entity_poly.pdbx_seq_one_letter_code
_entity_poly.pdbx_strand_id
1 'polypeptide(L)'
;MNLAKSALAVVQLLLLSYSFTAQALSAQTSKVIEGTAPYFTFDNGLNKVTTTNDLLGITLSDGTKITPQTNNSAITPIVLPKTGETLADPWIPYVDKKKIVTRVTLTGPKASSV
;
A
#
# COMPACT_ATOMS: atom_id res chain seq x y z
N MET A 1 -5.77 47.22 -23.81
CA MET A 1 -6.39 46.54 -22.64
C MET A 1 -6.57 45.01 -22.83
N ASN A 2 -5.81 44.36 -23.74
CA ASN A 2 -6.12 43.00 -24.17
C ASN A 2 -5.00 41.98 -23.85
N LEU A 3 -3.74 42.42 -23.78
CA LEU A 3 -2.58 41.54 -23.55
C LEU A 3 -2.48 41.00 -22.10
N ALA A 4 -2.80 41.84 -21.11
CA ALA A 4 -2.83 41.41 -19.71
C ALA A 4 -3.98 40.43 -19.41
N LYS A 5 -5.13 40.60 -20.10
CA LYS A 5 -6.27 39.68 -19.98
C LYS A 5 -5.98 38.32 -20.61
N SER A 6 -5.32 38.30 -21.78
CA SER A 6 -4.88 37.06 -22.42
C SER A 6 -3.78 36.36 -21.62
N ALA A 7 -2.83 37.09 -21.04
CA ALA A 7 -1.81 36.51 -20.17
C ALA A 7 -2.42 35.86 -18.92
N LEU A 8 -3.41 36.51 -18.29
CA LEU A 8 -4.12 35.96 -17.15
C LEU A 8 -4.91 34.70 -17.51
N ALA A 9 -5.56 34.68 -18.68
CA ALA A 9 -6.26 33.50 -19.19
C ALA A 9 -5.33 32.30 -19.45
N VAL A 10 -4.12 32.55 -19.98
CA VAL A 10 -3.11 31.50 -20.22
C VAL A 10 -2.55 30.94 -18.90
N VAL A 11 -2.29 31.80 -17.91
CA VAL A 11 -1.87 31.37 -16.56
C VAL A 11 -2.95 30.49 -15.92
N GLN A 12 -4.22 30.88 -16.02
CA GLN A 12 -5.34 30.12 -15.46
C GLN A 12 -5.55 28.76 -16.14
N LEU A 13 -5.27 28.65 -17.45
CA LEU A 13 -5.28 27.39 -18.20
C LEU A 13 -4.12 26.46 -17.81
N LEU A 14 -2.94 27.02 -17.57
CA LEU A 14 -1.76 26.29 -17.07
C LEU A 14 -1.98 25.77 -15.64
N LEU A 15 -2.67 26.53 -14.79
CA LEU A 15 -3.05 26.11 -13.43
C LEU A 15 -4.10 24.97 -13.42
N LEU A 16 -5.02 24.93 -14.39
CA LEU A 16 -6.02 23.86 -14.50
C LEU A 16 -5.40 22.49 -14.86
N SER A 17 -4.26 22.51 -15.57
CA SER A 17 -3.53 21.30 -15.97
C SER A 17 -2.87 20.59 -14.77
N TYR A 18 -2.77 21.27 -13.63
CA TYR A 18 -2.27 20.75 -12.36
C TYR A 18 -3.37 19.99 -11.58
N SER A 19 -4.08 19.09 -12.24
CA SER A 19 -5.02 18.20 -11.55
C SER A 19 -4.32 16.90 -11.17
N PHE A 20 -3.87 16.80 -9.92
CA PHE A 20 -3.36 15.55 -9.36
C PHE A 20 -4.54 14.60 -9.12
N THR A 21 -4.54 13.43 -9.75
CA THR A 21 -5.49 12.36 -9.44
C THR A 21 -5.12 11.73 -8.10
N ALA A 22 -5.48 12.38 -7.00
CA ALA A 22 -5.48 11.75 -5.68
C ALA A 22 -6.75 10.90 -5.55
N GLN A 23 -6.68 9.67 -6.06
CA GLN A 23 -7.75 8.69 -5.82
C GLN A 23 -7.59 8.18 -4.38
N ALA A 24 -8.34 8.77 -3.45
CA ALA A 24 -8.40 8.26 -2.08
C ALA A 24 -9.35 7.06 -2.03
N LEU A 25 -8.83 5.90 -1.60
CA LEU A 25 -9.63 4.73 -1.30
C LEU A 25 -10.35 4.97 0.04
N SER A 26 -11.64 5.32 -0.01
CA SER A 26 -12.46 5.45 1.21
C SER A 26 -12.92 4.07 1.66
N ALA A 27 -12.79 3.79 2.96
CA ALA A 27 -13.36 2.62 3.60
C ALA A 27 -14.42 3.08 4.61
N GLN A 28 -15.58 2.43 4.61
CA GLN A 28 -16.64 2.65 5.58
C GLN A 28 -16.81 1.38 6.40
N THR A 29 -16.83 1.50 7.72
CA THR A 29 -17.13 0.39 8.62
C THR A 29 -18.57 0.47 9.08
N SER A 30 -19.20 -0.69 9.32
CA SER A 30 -20.56 -0.75 9.90
C SER A 30 -20.62 -0.31 11.36
N LYS A 31 -19.46 -0.12 11.99
CA LYS A 31 -19.24 0.08 13.42
C LYS A 31 -18.04 1.01 13.62
N VAL A 32 -18.05 1.84 14.66
CA VAL A 32 -16.94 2.76 14.97
C VAL A 32 -15.68 1.94 15.29
N ILE A 33 -14.54 2.29 14.71
CA ILE A 33 -13.26 1.69 15.09
C ILE A 33 -12.71 2.44 16.30
N GLU A 34 -12.49 1.72 17.39
CA GLU A 34 -11.91 2.30 18.61
C GLU A 34 -10.41 2.55 18.45
N GLY A 35 -9.90 3.62 19.07
CA GLY A 35 -8.48 4.00 19.03
C GLY A 35 -8.14 5.07 17.97
N THR A 36 -6.86 5.41 17.86
CA THR A 36 -6.40 6.48 16.96
C THR A 36 -5.84 5.89 15.67
N ALA A 37 -6.22 6.43 14.52
CA ALA A 37 -5.59 6.09 13.25
C ALA A 37 -4.06 6.29 13.31
N PRO A 38 -3.26 5.56 12.50
CA PRO A 38 -3.67 4.43 11.65
C PRO A 38 -4.05 3.17 12.43
N TYR A 39 -4.96 2.37 11.85
CA TYR A 39 -5.59 1.21 12.51
C TYR A 39 -5.00 -0.15 12.11
N PHE A 40 -3.99 -0.15 11.24
CA PHE A 40 -3.42 -1.36 10.66
C PHE A 40 -2.07 -1.70 11.31
N THR A 41 -1.91 -2.94 11.78
CA THR A 41 -0.67 -3.43 12.41
C THR A 41 -0.36 -4.85 11.94
N PHE A 42 0.92 -5.19 11.83
CA PHE A 42 1.37 -6.56 11.56
C PHE A 42 1.80 -7.32 12.82
N ASP A 43 2.08 -6.58 13.89
CA ASP A 43 2.69 -7.05 15.13
C ASP A 43 1.72 -6.92 16.32
N ASN A 44 0.44 -7.18 16.04
CA ASN A 44 -0.60 -7.31 17.05
C ASN A 44 -0.83 -6.05 17.90
N GLY A 45 -0.67 -4.87 17.31
CA GLY A 45 -0.93 -3.58 17.96
C GLY A 45 0.30 -2.81 18.43
N LEU A 46 1.52 -3.33 18.25
CA LEU A 46 2.74 -2.67 18.73
C LEU A 46 3.14 -1.49 17.84
N ASN A 47 3.16 -1.66 16.51
CA ASN A 47 3.52 -0.62 15.56
C ASN A 47 2.45 -0.43 14.50
N LYS A 48 2.02 0.82 14.34
CA LYS A 48 1.05 1.22 13.32
C LYS A 48 1.74 1.36 11.98
N VAL A 49 1.16 0.73 10.96
CA VAL A 49 1.55 0.89 9.57
C VAL A 49 1.03 2.23 9.07
N THR A 50 1.94 3.17 8.83
CA THR A 50 1.61 4.55 8.42
C THR A 50 2.00 4.84 6.97
N THR A 51 2.88 4.03 6.37
CA THR A 51 3.42 4.25 5.03
C THR A 51 3.19 3.07 4.08
N THR A 52 3.21 3.34 2.78
CA THR A 52 3.17 2.30 1.74
C THR A 52 4.39 1.39 1.80
N ASN A 53 5.54 1.91 2.21
CA ASN A 53 6.75 1.10 2.38
C ASN A 53 6.61 0.07 3.49
N ASP A 54 5.96 0.45 4.59
CA ASP A 54 5.69 -0.46 5.71
C ASP A 54 4.64 -1.51 5.32
N LEU A 55 3.63 -1.12 4.52
CA LEU A 55 2.55 -2.01 4.07
C LEU A 55 3.00 -3.04 3.02
N LEU A 56 3.82 -2.61 2.07
CA LEU A 56 4.18 -3.40 0.88
C LEU A 56 5.63 -3.90 0.90
N GLY A 57 6.38 -3.59 1.95
CA GLY A 57 7.75 -4.05 2.12
C GLY A 57 7.82 -5.55 2.33
N ILE A 58 8.85 -6.19 1.78
CA ILE A 58 9.15 -7.60 2.00
C ILE A 58 10.54 -7.76 2.62
N THR A 59 10.75 -8.86 3.32
CA THR A 59 12.06 -9.25 3.85
C THR A 59 12.43 -10.60 3.27
N LEU A 60 13.60 -10.69 2.64
CA LEU A 60 14.12 -11.94 2.07
C LEU A 60 14.73 -12.83 3.17
N SER A 61 15.05 -14.08 2.83
CA SER A 61 15.54 -15.08 3.78
C SER A 61 16.92 -14.77 4.37
N ASP A 62 17.68 -13.85 3.77
CA ASP A 62 18.95 -13.31 4.25
C ASP A 62 18.78 -12.05 5.12
N GLY A 63 17.53 -11.62 5.34
CA GLY A 63 17.20 -10.40 6.10
C GLY A 63 17.16 -9.13 5.25
N THR A 64 17.46 -9.20 3.94
CA THR A 64 17.40 -8.04 3.04
C THR A 64 15.98 -7.49 2.98
N LYS A 65 15.81 -6.20 3.31
CA LYS A 65 14.51 -5.51 3.27
C LYS A 65 14.36 -4.76 1.94
N ILE A 66 13.28 -5.06 1.24
CA ILE A 66 12.93 -4.43 -0.04
C ILE A 66 11.62 -3.69 0.13
N THR A 67 11.56 -2.43 -0.32
CA THR A 67 10.34 -1.61 -0.28
C THR A 67 10.06 -1.04 -1.68
N PRO A 68 8.82 -0.60 -1.96
CA PRO A 68 8.50 0.10 -3.21
C PRO A 68 9.41 1.31 -3.48
N GLN A 69 9.90 1.98 -2.43
CA GLN A 69 10.83 3.10 -2.57
C GLN A 69 12.24 2.67 -2.99
N THR A 70 12.72 1.50 -2.54
CA THR A 70 14.10 1.05 -2.80
C THR A 70 14.22 0.16 -4.04
N ASN A 71 13.14 -0.50 -4.47
CA ASN A 71 13.15 -1.37 -5.63
C ASN A 71 11.85 -1.30 -6.44
N ASN A 72 11.95 -0.84 -7.69
CA ASN A 72 10.87 -1.00 -8.66
C ASN A 72 10.99 -2.36 -9.34
N SER A 73 10.25 -3.35 -8.82
CA SER A 73 10.32 -4.75 -9.28
C SER A 73 9.85 -4.97 -10.72
N ALA A 74 9.19 -3.99 -11.35
CA ALA A 74 8.86 -4.05 -12.77
C ALA A 74 10.09 -3.85 -13.66
N ILE A 75 11.12 -3.16 -13.15
CA ILE A 75 12.37 -2.86 -13.87
C ILE A 75 13.53 -3.70 -13.34
N THR A 76 13.61 -3.83 -12.02
CA THR A 76 14.68 -4.56 -11.32
C THR A 76 14.07 -5.78 -10.61
N PRO A 77 14.10 -6.98 -11.23
CA PRO A 77 13.53 -8.17 -10.64
C PRO A 77 14.11 -8.47 -9.26
N ILE A 78 13.28 -8.94 -8.34
CA ILE A 78 13.72 -9.37 -7.02
C ILE A 78 14.41 -10.74 -7.17
N VAL A 79 15.69 -10.80 -6.81
CA VAL A 79 16.48 -12.03 -6.84
C VAL A 79 16.51 -12.64 -5.44
N LEU A 80 16.23 -13.94 -5.34
CA LEU A 80 16.30 -14.66 -4.07
C LEU A 80 17.75 -15.00 -3.73
N PRO A 81 18.16 -14.85 -2.46
CA PRO A 81 19.55 -14.95 -2.06
C PRO A 81 20.11 -16.38 -2.10
N LYS A 82 19.27 -17.43 -2.02
CA LYS A 82 19.73 -18.82 -2.06
C LYS A 82 19.12 -19.61 -3.22
N THR A 83 19.92 -20.53 -3.75
CA THR A 83 19.47 -21.45 -4.80
C THR A 83 18.39 -22.39 -4.27
N GLY A 84 17.29 -22.55 -5.01
CA GLY A 84 16.16 -23.39 -4.61
C GLY A 84 15.15 -22.70 -3.70
N GLU A 85 15.38 -21.44 -3.32
CA GLU A 85 14.35 -20.65 -2.65
C GLU A 85 13.22 -20.30 -3.61
N THR A 86 12.02 -20.18 -3.04
CA THR A 86 10.85 -19.72 -3.75
C THR A 86 10.20 -18.63 -2.91
N LEU A 87 9.52 -17.68 -3.55
CA LEU A 87 8.54 -16.85 -2.86
C LEU A 87 7.36 -17.76 -2.51
N ALA A 88 7.54 -18.55 -1.45
CA ALA A 88 6.49 -19.37 -0.91
C ALA A 88 5.45 -18.40 -0.34
N ASP A 89 4.20 -18.59 -0.74
CA ASP A 89 3.08 -18.11 0.03
C ASP A 89 2.84 -19.17 1.11
N PRO A 90 3.35 -19.00 2.35
CA PRO A 90 3.22 -20.00 3.39
C PRO A 90 1.75 -20.27 3.75
N TRP A 91 0.85 -19.39 3.33
CA TRP A 91 -0.57 -19.46 3.62
C TRP A 91 -1.38 -20.13 2.50
N ILE A 92 -0.81 -20.43 1.33
CA ILE A 92 -1.43 -21.26 0.29
C ILE A 92 -0.79 -22.66 0.30
N PRO A 93 -1.50 -23.71 0.77
CA PRO A 93 -0.99 -25.07 0.70
C PRO A 93 -0.77 -25.49 -0.76
N TYR A 94 0.15 -26.43 -0.99
CA TYR A 94 0.63 -26.80 -2.32
C TYR A 94 -0.45 -27.41 -3.25
N VAL A 95 -1.62 -27.77 -2.71
CA VAL A 95 -2.71 -28.41 -3.45
C VAL A 95 -3.53 -27.37 -4.22
N ASP A 96 -3.67 -27.54 -5.53
CA ASP A 96 -4.57 -26.76 -6.39
C ASP A 96 -4.58 -25.25 -6.08
N LYS A 97 -3.42 -24.58 -6.11
CA LYS A 97 -3.29 -23.12 -5.86
C LYS A 97 -4.28 -22.25 -6.66
N LYS A 98 -4.81 -22.76 -7.79
CA LYS A 98 -5.85 -22.10 -8.61
C LYS A 98 -7.26 -22.14 -7.99
N LYS A 99 -7.47 -22.90 -6.91
CA LYS A 99 -8.78 -23.09 -6.24
C LYS A 99 -8.81 -22.60 -4.79
N ILE A 100 -7.68 -22.19 -4.22
CA ILE A 100 -7.59 -21.83 -2.80
C ILE A 100 -7.49 -20.31 -2.66
N VAL A 101 -8.45 -19.73 -1.93
CA VAL A 101 -8.38 -18.35 -1.43
C VAL A 101 -7.84 -18.41 -0.02
N THR A 102 -6.73 -17.72 0.21
CA THR A 102 -6.11 -17.62 1.53
C THR A 102 -6.59 -16.39 2.27
N ARG A 103 -6.90 -16.54 3.55
CA ARG A 103 -7.25 -15.42 4.44
C ARG A 103 -6.02 -15.00 5.23
N VAL A 104 -5.58 -13.76 5.03
CA VAL A 104 -4.58 -13.13 5.89
C VAL A 104 -5.31 -12.51 7.09
N THR A 105 -4.93 -12.91 8.30
CA THR A 105 -5.43 -12.27 9.52
C THR A 105 -4.65 -10.99 9.74
N LEU A 106 -5.37 -9.88 9.72
CA LEU A 106 -4.84 -8.55 9.92
C LEU A 106 -5.30 -8.05 11.28
N THR A 107 -4.36 -7.60 12.11
CA THR A 107 -4.70 -7.13 13.46
C THR A 107 -4.85 -5.62 13.48
N GLY A 108 -5.97 -5.18 14.04
CA GLY A 108 -6.31 -3.80 14.27
C GLY A 108 -7.33 -3.72 15.40
N PRO A 109 -7.61 -2.53 15.93
CA PRO A 109 -8.63 -2.37 16.96
C PRO A 109 -10.00 -2.85 16.46
N LYS A 110 -10.73 -3.51 17.37
CA LYS A 110 -12.05 -4.07 17.09
C LYS A 110 -13.05 -2.93 16.88
N ALA A 111 -13.89 -3.05 15.86
CA ALA A 111 -15.01 -2.14 15.66
C ALA A 111 -16.09 -2.36 16.75
N SER A 112 -16.57 -1.28 17.35
CA SER A 112 -17.52 -1.26 18.47
C SER A 112 -18.97 -1.44 18.02
N SER A 113 -19.74 -2.24 18.75
CA SER A 113 -21.16 -2.50 18.49
C SER A 113 -22.06 -1.41 19.07
N VAL A 114 -21.81 -0.15 18.75
CA VAL A 114 -22.78 0.91 19.05
C VAL A 114 -24.07 0.71 18.26
#